data_AF-A0A812NY95-F1
#
_entry.id   AF-A0A812NY95-F1
#
_cell.length_a   1.000
_cell.length_b   1.000
_cell.length_c   1.000
_cell.angle_alpha   90.00
_cell.angle_beta   90.00
_cell.angle_gamma   90.00
#
_symmetry.space_group_name_H-M   'P 1'
#
loop_
_entity.id
_entity.type
_entity.pdbx_description
1 polymer ?
#
loop_
_entity_poly.entity_id
_entity_poly.type
_entity_poly.pdbx_seq_one_letter_code
_entity_poly.pdbx_strand_id
1 'polypeptide(L)'
;DGPPVDKLRLPVKARVGKTSEQKLEMDLPVVPPHLLAAWLLETGRISLNADSARRFWTQHRERQTPWMEGQDFVFEQCQPFAIYGDEAEYTVSKEKILVIFGRYLGDWKHHVVCFKLQSYYSCRNICHCCKASRVDPALPFTDFTQNPAWKATLRTHRQFLLEELGEPYNGLIFVKGFHYTMLRFDSMHTINLGTGLFANGGAFFQLFKLNWFPGQDKAAQWRAAFASFKKFLKTHKIRCSQPQFKAWMLVLRGEDYCYFASK
;
A
#
# COMPACT_ATOMS: atom_id res chain seq x y z
N ASP A 1 15.59 13.35 -12.77
CA ASP A 1 15.73 11.89 -12.63
C ASP A 1 14.87 11.16 -13.65
N GLY A 2 15.46 10.21 -14.37
CA GLY A 2 14.76 9.40 -15.38
C GLY A 2 13.85 8.34 -14.76
N PRO A 3 13.04 7.61 -15.56
CA PRO A 3 12.22 6.52 -15.06
C PRO A 3 13.09 5.41 -14.47
N PRO A 4 12.60 4.64 -13.48
CA PRO A 4 13.33 3.52 -12.93
C PRO A 4 13.47 2.41 -13.98
N VAL A 5 14.70 2.20 -14.46
CA VAL A 5 15.01 1.26 -15.55
C VAL A 5 15.62 -0.02 -14.96
N ASP A 6 14.97 -1.15 -15.22
CA ASP A 6 15.54 -2.48 -15.06
C ASP A 6 16.22 -2.92 -16.37
N LYS A 7 16.97 -4.03 -16.36
CA LYS A 7 17.62 -4.57 -17.56
C LYS A 7 17.23 -6.03 -17.78
N LEU A 8 16.71 -6.33 -18.95
CA LEU A 8 16.47 -7.70 -19.41
C LEU A 8 17.56 -8.08 -20.40
N ARG A 9 18.37 -9.08 -20.04
CA ARG A 9 19.39 -9.62 -20.93
C ARG A 9 18.76 -10.66 -21.86
N LEU A 10 18.81 -10.43 -23.16
CA LEU A 10 18.25 -11.32 -24.17
C LEU A 10 19.29 -11.68 -25.24
N PRO A 11 19.33 -12.95 -25.68
CA PRO A 11 20.06 -13.31 -26.88
C PRO A 11 19.30 -12.78 -28.10
N VAL A 12 19.85 -11.78 -28.76
CA VAL A 12 19.32 -11.21 -30.00
C VAL A 12 20.12 -11.78 -31.17
N LYS A 13 19.43 -12.25 -32.20
CA LYS A 13 20.08 -12.59 -33.47
C LYS A 13 20.35 -11.32 -34.24
N ALA A 14 21.63 -10.99 -34.45
CA ALA A 14 22.04 -9.90 -35.30
C ALA A 14 22.67 -10.44 -36.58
N ARG A 15 22.34 -9.84 -37.72
CA ARG A 15 23.09 -10.09 -38.96
C ARG A 15 24.35 -9.23 -38.95
N VAL A 16 25.50 -9.88 -38.91
CA VAL A 16 26.79 -9.22 -39.12
C VAL A 16 27.20 -9.54 -40.55
N GLY A 17 26.98 -8.58 -41.46
CA GLY A 17 27.21 -8.76 -42.90
C GLY A 17 26.03 -9.39 -43.68
N LYS A 18 26.28 -9.79 -44.93
CA LYS A 18 25.23 -10.28 -45.85
C LYS A 18 24.83 -11.74 -45.63
N THR A 19 25.65 -12.55 -44.95
CA THR A 19 25.49 -14.02 -44.94
C THR A 19 25.61 -14.70 -43.57
N SER A 20 26.06 -14.01 -42.52
CA SER A 20 26.22 -14.63 -41.19
C SER A 20 25.27 -14.03 -40.14
N GLU A 21 24.49 -14.92 -39.49
CA GLU A 21 23.77 -14.62 -38.25
C GLU A 21 24.70 -14.87 -37.05
N GLN A 22 24.77 -13.91 -36.14
CA GLN A 22 25.44 -14.05 -34.85
C GLN A 22 24.42 -13.86 -33.72
N LYS A 23 24.53 -14.66 -32.66
CA LYS A 23 23.80 -14.39 -31.40
C LYS A 23 24.60 -13.40 -30.58
N LEU A 24 24.00 -12.26 -30.26
CA LEU A 24 24.55 -11.24 -29.38
C LEU A 24 23.70 -11.18 -28.12
N GLU A 25 24.33 -11.11 -26.96
CA GLU A 25 23.63 -10.79 -25.72
C GLU A 25 23.43 -9.27 -25.65
N MET A 26 22.17 -8.83 -25.54
CA MET A 26 21.83 -7.42 -25.39
C MET A 26 21.08 -7.19 -24.08
N ASP A 27 21.47 -6.13 -23.35
CA ASP A 27 20.71 -5.63 -22.21
C ASP A 27 19.66 -4.64 -22.70
N LEU A 28 18.39 -5.06 -22.73
CA LEU A 28 17.29 -4.17 -23.03
C LEU A 28 16.83 -3.44 -21.76
N PRO A 29 16.72 -2.10 -21.77
CA PRO A 29 16.10 -1.39 -20.66
C PRO A 29 14.62 -1.76 -20.59
N VAL A 30 14.19 -2.32 -19.47
CA VAL A 30 12.79 -2.62 -19.19
C VAL A 30 12.34 -1.71 -18.06
N VAL A 31 11.34 -0.88 -18.33
CA VAL A 31 10.69 -0.10 -17.28
C VAL A 31 9.42 -0.85 -16.88
N PRO A 32 9.30 -1.33 -15.63
CA PRO A 32 8.07 -1.96 -15.17
C PRO A 32 6.88 -1.01 -15.39
N PRO A 33 5.80 -1.44 -16.07
CA PRO A 33 4.69 -0.55 -16.44
C PRO A 33 4.10 0.27 -15.29
N HIS A 34 4.03 -0.31 -14.09
CA HIS A 34 3.53 0.38 -12.89
C HIS A 34 4.48 1.48 -12.40
N LEU A 35 5.80 1.27 -12.52
CA LEU A 35 6.79 2.28 -12.14
C LEU A 35 6.88 3.40 -13.18
N LEU A 36 6.74 3.08 -14.46
CA LEU A 36 6.61 4.08 -15.52
C LEU A 36 5.38 4.96 -15.29
N ALA A 37 4.22 4.33 -15.05
CA ALA A 37 2.98 5.05 -14.80
C ALA A 37 3.08 5.93 -13.54
N ALA A 38 3.66 5.41 -12.44
CA ALA A 38 3.90 6.18 -11.23
C ALA A 38 4.81 7.39 -11.50
N TRP A 39 5.95 7.19 -12.15
CA TRP A 39 6.87 8.27 -12.51
C TRP A 39 6.21 9.32 -13.42
N LEU A 40 5.43 8.89 -14.43
CA LEU A 40 4.70 9.78 -15.32
C LEU A 40 3.64 10.61 -14.57
N LEU A 41 2.97 10.04 -13.57
CA LEU A 41 2.01 10.75 -12.72
C LEU A 41 2.71 11.74 -11.77
N GLU A 42 3.75 11.29 -11.09
CA GLU A 42 4.52 12.11 -10.12
C GLU A 42 5.21 13.30 -10.79
N THR A 43 5.69 13.11 -12.02
CA THR A 43 6.31 14.17 -12.83
C THR A 43 5.30 15.04 -13.58
N GLY A 44 3.99 14.79 -13.41
CA GLY A 44 2.92 15.55 -14.06
C GLY A 44 2.88 15.40 -15.59
N ARG A 45 3.53 14.36 -16.13
CA ARG A 45 3.58 14.08 -17.58
C ARG A 45 2.32 13.41 -18.10
N ILE A 46 1.59 12.73 -17.22
CA ILE A 46 0.24 12.25 -17.48
C ILE A 46 -0.67 12.68 -16.34
N SER A 47 -1.93 12.96 -16.66
CA SER A 47 -2.98 13.24 -15.68
C SER A 47 -4.11 12.25 -15.85
N LEU A 48 -4.63 11.72 -14.75
CA LEU A 48 -5.76 10.81 -14.78
C LEU A 48 -7.06 11.58 -14.57
N ASN A 49 -8.00 11.42 -15.51
CA ASN A 49 -9.34 11.94 -15.36
C ASN A 49 -10.22 10.92 -14.62
N ALA A 50 -10.60 11.23 -13.38
CA ALA A 50 -11.39 10.35 -12.53
C ALA A 50 -12.75 9.99 -13.13
N ASP A 51 -13.39 10.92 -13.86
CA ASP A 51 -14.69 10.68 -14.49
C ASP A 51 -14.56 9.73 -15.70
N SER A 52 -13.46 9.81 -16.44
CA SER A 52 -13.16 8.88 -17.53
C SER A 52 -12.87 7.48 -17.00
N ALA A 53 -12.10 7.35 -15.91
CA ALA A 53 -11.88 6.07 -15.24
C ALA A 53 -13.20 5.45 -14.75
N ARG A 54 -14.07 6.26 -14.13
CA ARG A 54 -15.39 5.82 -13.68
C ARG A 54 -16.27 5.34 -14.84
N ARG A 55 -16.34 6.12 -15.93
CA ARG A 55 -17.08 5.75 -17.14
C ARG A 55 -16.60 4.44 -17.76
N PHE A 56 -15.27 4.23 -17.82
CA PHE A 56 -14.68 2.97 -18.29
C PHE A 56 -15.21 1.78 -17.49
N TRP A 57 -15.15 1.86 -16.15
CA TRP A 57 -15.63 0.79 -15.29
C TRP A 57 -17.13 0.55 -15.40
N THR A 58 -17.93 1.62 -15.41
CA THR A 58 -19.38 1.53 -15.59
C THR A 58 -19.73 0.83 -16.91
N GLN A 59 -19.12 1.26 -18.01
CA GLN A 59 -19.39 0.70 -19.33
C GLN A 59 -19.03 -0.79 -19.42
N HIS A 60 -17.90 -1.21 -18.86
CA HIS A 60 -17.49 -2.63 -18.89
C HIS A 60 -18.33 -3.51 -17.97
N ARG A 61 -18.88 -2.94 -16.89
CA ARG A 61 -19.84 -3.62 -16.03
C ARG A 61 -21.18 -3.80 -16.72
N GLU A 62 -21.73 -2.74 -17.32
CA GLU A 62 -23.00 -2.79 -18.07
C GLU A 62 -22.94 -3.79 -19.22
N ARG A 63 -21.78 -3.92 -19.85
CA ARG A 63 -21.52 -4.90 -20.92
C ARG A 63 -21.27 -6.33 -20.43
N GLN A 64 -21.27 -6.57 -19.11
CA GLN A 64 -20.96 -7.87 -18.51
C GLN A 64 -19.68 -8.49 -19.10
N THR A 65 -18.63 -7.68 -19.20
CA THR A 65 -17.39 -8.16 -19.84
C THR A 65 -16.84 -9.33 -19.01
N PRO A 66 -16.43 -10.48 -19.58
CA PRO A 66 -16.13 -11.70 -18.81
C PRO A 66 -15.07 -11.54 -17.70
N TRP A 67 -14.10 -10.65 -17.90
CA TRP A 67 -13.07 -10.34 -16.89
C TRP A 67 -13.55 -9.45 -15.74
N MET A 68 -14.80 -8.96 -15.80
CA MET A 68 -15.49 -8.24 -14.71
C MET A 68 -16.33 -9.18 -13.84
N GLU A 69 -16.47 -10.46 -14.19
CA GLU A 69 -17.30 -11.40 -13.44
C GLU A 69 -16.65 -11.78 -12.09
N GLY A 70 -17.44 -11.81 -11.02
CA GLY A 70 -17.05 -12.42 -9.75
C GLY A 70 -16.33 -11.54 -8.73
N GLN A 71 -16.33 -10.21 -8.87
CA GLN A 71 -15.66 -9.33 -7.89
C GLN A 71 -16.54 -8.16 -7.41
N ASP A 72 -16.76 -8.10 -6.10
CA ASP A 72 -17.14 -6.88 -5.35
C ASP A 72 -15.94 -5.90 -5.26
N PHE A 73 -15.28 -5.66 -6.40
CA PHE A 73 -14.14 -4.77 -6.46
C PHE A 73 -14.63 -3.32 -6.31
N VAL A 74 -13.98 -2.55 -5.44
CA VAL A 74 -14.24 -1.10 -5.33
C VAL A 74 -13.50 -0.40 -6.47
N PHE A 75 -14.09 -0.43 -7.67
CA PHE A 75 -13.49 0.12 -8.90
C PHE A 75 -13.16 1.61 -8.80
N GLU A 76 -13.78 2.34 -7.86
CA GLU A 76 -13.43 3.73 -7.51
C GLU A 76 -11.98 3.88 -7.03
N GLN A 77 -11.33 2.77 -6.64
CA GLN A 77 -9.93 2.75 -6.17
C GLN A 77 -8.95 2.22 -7.23
N CYS A 78 -9.43 1.82 -8.41
CA CYS A 78 -8.61 1.32 -9.52
C CYS A 78 -8.60 2.31 -10.68
N GLN A 79 -7.41 2.67 -11.16
CA GLN A 79 -7.21 3.57 -12.28
C GLN A 79 -6.89 2.72 -13.52
N PRO A 80 -7.79 2.62 -14.51
CA PRO A 80 -7.50 1.92 -15.75
C PRO A 80 -6.51 2.77 -16.55
N PHE A 81 -5.41 2.16 -16.99
CA PHE A 81 -4.45 2.83 -17.88
C PHE A 81 -4.20 1.94 -19.08
N ALA A 82 -4.32 2.52 -20.27
CA ALA A 82 -3.93 1.87 -21.50
C ALA A 82 -2.56 2.39 -21.90
N ILE A 83 -1.59 1.49 -22.02
CA ILE A 83 -0.28 1.82 -22.60
C ILE A 83 -0.38 1.51 -24.08
N TYR A 84 -0.28 2.56 -24.89
CA TYR A 84 -0.17 2.45 -26.34
C TYR A 84 1.30 2.63 -26.72
N GLY A 85 1.82 1.73 -27.55
CA GLY A 85 3.05 1.97 -28.28
C GLY A 85 2.70 1.88 -29.76
N ASP A 86 2.95 2.96 -30.51
CA ASP A 86 2.60 3.03 -31.93
C ASP A 86 3.27 1.94 -32.78
N GLU A 87 4.37 1.36 -32.27
CA GLU A 87 5.11 0.23 -32.87
C GLU A 87 5.30 -0.98 -31.93
N ALA A 88 4.61 -1.03 -30.79
CA ALA A 88 4.77 -2.11 -29.82
C ALA A 88 3.91 -3.33 -30.21
N GLU A 89 4.35 -4.06 -31.23
CA GLU A 89 3.75 -5.32 -31.66
C GLU A 89 4.12 -6.44 -30.69
N TYR A 90 3.31 -6.63 -29.63
CA TYR A 90 3.51 -7.72 -28.66
C TYR A 90 2.99 -9.07 -29.14
N THR A 91 2.20 -9.09 -30.20
CA THR A 91 1.70 -10.30 -30.87
C THR A 91 1.68 -10.10 -32.37
N VAL A 92 1.80 -11.19 -33.14
CA VAL A 92 1.70 -11.21 -34.61
C VAL A 92 0.34 -10.68 -35.09
N SER A 93 -0.67 -10.64 -34.21
CA SER A 93 -2.04 -10.20 -34.47
C SER A 93 -2.34 -8.72 -34.18
N LYS A 94 -1.37 -7.92 -33.71
CA LYS A 94 -1.56 -6.50 -33.32
C LYS A 94 -2.60 -6.26 -32.22
N GLU A 95 -2.74 -7.21 -31.30
CA GLU A 95 -3.73 -7.09 -30.22
C GLU A 95 -3.32 -6.05 -29.17
N LYS A 96 -4.33 -5.30 -28.69
CA LYS A 96 -4.14 -4.24 -27.68
C LYS A 96 -4.04 -4.87 -26.30
N ILE A 97 -2.98 -4.54 -25.55
CA ILE A 97 -2.82 -5.00 -24.17
C ILE A 97 -3.50 -4.00 -23.22
N LEU A 98 -4.55 -4.44 -22.53
CA LEU A 98 -5.11 -3.72 -21.40
C LEU A 98 -4.35 -4.11 -20.12
N VAL A 99 -3.74 -3.13 -19.45
CA VAL A 99 -3.07 -3.33 -18.16
C VAL A 99 -3.99 -2.82 -17.05
N ILE A 100 -4.46 -3.72 -16.21
CA ILE A 100 -5.30 -3.38 -15.04
C ILE A 100 -4.41 -3.36 -13.81
N PHE A 101 -4.30 -2.21 -13.15
CA PHE A 101 -3.62 -2.09 -11.86
C PHE A 101 -4.62 -2.37 -10.72
N GLY A 102 -4.50 -3.55 -10.10
CA GLY A 102 -5.23 -3.90 -8.88
C GLY A 102 -4.39 -3.65 -7.64
N ARG A 103 -5.01 -3.07 -6.59
CA ARG A 103 -4.44 -3.09 -5.23
C ARG A 103 -4.92 -4.35 -4.52
N TYR A 104 -4.03 -5.01 -3.79
CA TYR A 104 -4.44 -6.12 -2.92
C TYR A 104 -4.88 -5.54 -1.57
N LEU A 105 -6.18 -5.23 -1.46
CA LEU A 105 -6.79 -4.54 -0.31
C LEU A 105 -7.14 -5.51 0.83
N GLY A 106 -6.17 -6.31 1.25
CA GLY A 106 -6.32 -7.16 2.43
C GLY A 106 -5.97 -6.41 3.71
N ASP A 107 -6.60 -6.78 4.83
CA ASP A 107 -6.04 -6.40 6.12
C ASP A 107 -4.71 -7.14 6.36
N TRP A 108 -3.93 -6.72 7.37
CA TRP A 108 -2.65 -7.38 7.63
C TRP A 108 -2.81 -8.87 7.96
N LYS A 109 -3.92 -9.23 8.63
CA LYS A 109 -4.24 -10.63 8.95
C LYS A 109 -4.39 -11.45 7.68
N HIS A 110 -5.09 -10.93 6.68
CA HIS A 110 -5.22 -11.53 5.36
C HIS A 110 -3.85 -11.72 4.71
N HIS A 111 -2.99 -10.70 4.74
CA HIS A 111 -1.64 -10.81 4.18
C HIS A 111 -0.78 -11.88 4.89
N VAL A 112 -0.84 -11.97 6.22
CA VAL A 112 -0.17 -13.02 7.01
C VAL A 112 -0.66 -14.41 6.62
N VAL A 113 -1.98 -14.58 6.48
CA VAL A 113 -2.56 -15.89 6.14
C VAL A 113 -2.22 -16.29 4.71
N CYS A 114 -2.38 -15.37 3.76
CA CYS A 114 -2.17 -15.61 2.35
C CYS A 114 -0.69 -15.81 2.03
N PHE A 115 0.17 -14.87 2.42
CA PHE A 115 1.58 -14.84 2.02
C PHE A 115 2.52 -15.44 3.07
N LYS A 116 1.96 -15.97 4.17
CA LYS A 116 2.72 -16.54 5.29
C LYS A 116 3.72 -15.55 5.90
N LEU A 117 3.39 -14.26 5.84
CA LEU A 117 4.21 -13.20 6.43
C LEU A 117 4.25 -13.36 7.95
N GLN A 118 5.33 -12.87 8.54
CA GLN A 118 5.47 -12.81 9.99
C GLN A 118 4.38 -11.94 10.65
N SER A 119 3.92 -12.36 11.84
CA SER A 119 2.89 -11.64 12.58
C SER A 119 3.41 -10.30 13.12
N TYR A 120 2.80 -9.21 12.68
CA TYR A 120 3.37 -7.86 12.70
C TYR A 120 3.79 -7.31 14.06
N TYR A 121 3.09 -7.63 15.15
CA TYR A 121 3.34 -6.98 16.44
C TYR A 121 4.34 -7.71 17.35
N SER A 122 4.49 -9.02 17.18
CA SER A 122 5.39 -9.83 18.01
C SER A 122 6.72 -10.13 17.33
N CYS A 123 6.83 -9.87 16.03
CA CYS A 123 8.03 -10.23 15.28
C CYS A 123 9.17 -9.23 15.44
N ARG A 124 10.39 -9.77 15.31
CA ARG A 124 11.64 -8.99 15.40
C ARG A 124 11.71 -7.95 14.29
N ASN A 125 11.33 -8.31 13.07
CA ASN A 125 11.25 -7.41 11.93
C ASN A 125 9.77 -7.10 11.66
N ILE A 126 9.41 -5.82 11.71
CA ILE A 126 8.01 -5.37 11.65
C ILE A 126 7.57 -5.14 10.19
N CYS A 127 8.51 -4.80 9.32
CA CYS A 127 8.22 -4.43 7.94
C CYS A 127 8.59 -5.54 6.95
N HIS A 128 7.67 -5.90 6.05
CA HIS A 128 7.98 -6.82 4.95
C HIS A 128 8.80 -6.13 3.84
N CYS A 129 8.81 -4.80 3.77
CA CYS A 129 9.58 -4.04 2.78
C CYS A 129 11.02 -3.72 3.19
N CYS A 130 11.35 -3.69 4.49
CA CYS A 130 12.70 -3.37 4.99
C CYS A 130 13.02 -4.10 6.30
N LYS A 131 14.26 -4.01 6.78
CA LYS A 131 14.69 -4.65 8.03
C LYS A 131 14.40 -3.80 9.27
N ALA A 132 13.40 -2.91 9.22
CA ALA A 132 12.94 -2.16 10.40
C ALA A 132 12.54 -3.15 11.51
N SER A 133 13.11 -2.96 12.70
CA SER A 133 13.07 -3.93 13.78
C SER A 133 12.59 -3.32 15.09
N ARG A 134 11.94 -4.14 15.91
CA ARG A 134 11.53 -3.81 17.28
C ARG A 134 12.65 -3.96 18.31
N VAL A 135 13.62 -4.83 18.01
CA VAL A 135 14.65 -5.25 18.98
C VAL A 135 16.07 -4.93 18.53
N ASP A 136 16.26 -4.67 17.23
CA ASP A 136 17.56 -4.23 16.72
C ASP A 136 17.70 -2.71 16.89
N PRO A 137 18.59 -2.24 17.79
CA PRO A 137 18.76 -0.82 18.05
C PRO A 137 19.40 -0.07 16.87
N ALA A 138 20.02 -0.77 15.91
CA ALA A 138 20.58 -0.15 14.72
C ALA A 138 19.52 0.15 13.64
N LEU A 139 18.38 -0.53 13.70
CA LEU A 139 17.30 -0.42 12.71
C LEU A 139 15.94 -0.19 13.40
N PRO A 140 15.82 0.76 14.34
CA PRO A 140 14.60 0.92 15.12
C PRO A 140 13.45 1.33 14.19
N PHE A 141 12.38 0.53 14.19
CA PHE A 141 11.18 0.84 13.40
C PHE A 141 10.48 2.14 13.81
N THR A 142 10.86 2.71 14.96
CA THR A 142 10.36 3.96 15.53
C THR A 142 11.16 5.19 15.11
N ASP A 143 12.25 5.02 14.35
CA ASP A 143 12.97 6.15 13.80
C ASP A 143 12.18 6.74 12.64
N PHE A 144 11.52 7.86 12.93
CA PHE A 144 10.72 8.67 12.01
C PHE A 144 11.48 9.90 11.49
N THR A 145 12.81 9.93 11.61
CA THR A 145 13.63 11.00 11.01
C THR A 145 13.54 10.97 9.48
N GLN A 146 14.05 12.01 8.82
CA GLN A 146 14.01 12.11 7.35
C GLN A 146 14.82 11.01 6.64
N ASN A 147 15.85 10.47 7.29
CA ASN A 147 16.73 9.46 6.73
C ASN A 147 17.04 8.34 7.74
N PRO A 148 16.05 7.52 8.10
CA PRO A 148 16.22 6.51 9.12
C PRO A 148 17.05 5.34 8.58
N ALA A 149 17.84 4.72 9.45
CA ALA A 149 18.81 3.69 9.04
C ALA A 149 18.17 2.50 8.31
N TRP A 150 16.96 2.11 8.70
CA TRP A 150 16.22 1.02 8.06
C TRP A 150 15.85 1.29 6.59
N LYS A 151 15.88 2.55 6.13
CA LYS A 151 15.60 2.87 4.72
C LYS A 151 16.69 2.33 3.78
N ALA A 152 17.93 2.23 4.24
CA ALA A 152 19.01 1.60 3.49
C ALA A 152 18.86 0.07 3.38
N THR A 153 17.89 -0.51 4.10
CA THR A 153 17.63 -1.95 4.15
C THR A 153 16.37 -2.36 3.37
N LEU A 154 15.90 -1.50 2.46
CA LEU A 154 14.78 -1.83 1.58
C LEU A 154 15.07 -3.10 0.79
N ARG A 155 14.12 -4.03 0.84
CA ARG A 155 14.22 -5.31 0.13
C ARG A 155 13.97 -5.10 -1.35
N THR A 156 14.72 -5.82 -2.16
CA THR A 156 14.36 -6.08 -3.56
C THR A 156 13.20 -7.07 -3.63
N HIS A 157 12.53 -7.16 -4.78
CA HIS A 157 11.49 -8.17 -4.98
C HIS A 157 12.01 -9.60 -4.75
N ARG A 158 13.22 -9.89 -5.26
CA ARG A 158 13.88 -11.18 -5.04
C ARG A 158 14.11 -11.47 -3.56
N GLN A 159 14.60 -10.50 -2.79
CA GLN A 159 14.79 -10.67 -1.35
C GLN A 159 13.46 -10.92 -0.64
N PHE A 160 12.40 -10.19 -0.99
CA PHE A 160 11.08 -10.46 -0.42
C PHE A 160 10.61 -11.90 -0.69
N LEU A 161 10.74 -12.39 -1.93
CA LEU A 161 10.32 -13.75 -2.28
C LEU A 161 11.11 -14.83 -1.52
N LEU A 162 12.40 -14.60 -1.30
CA LEU A 162 13.30 -15.59 -0.69
C LEU A 162 13.34 -15.53 0.85
N GLU A 163 13.15 -14.34 1.43
CA GLU A 163 13.41 -14.09 2.86
C GLU A 163 12.12 -13.90 3.67
N GLU A 164 11.03 -13.43 3.05
CA GLU A 164 9.82 -13.02 3.77
C GLU A 164 8.62 -13.93 3.54
N LEU A 165 8.56 -14.62 2.39
CA LEU A 165 7.48 -15.56 2.10
C LEU A 165 7.73 -16.90 2.80
N GLY A 166 6.71 -17.41 3.46
CA GLY A 166 6.72 -18.77 3.97
C GLY A 166 6.24 -19.78 2.92
N GLU A 167 6.72 -21.01 3.02
CA GLU A 167 6.23 -22.13 2.23
C GLU A 167 4.96 -22.76 2.84
N PRO A 168 4.05 -23.31 2.02
CA PRO A 168 4.06 -23.25 0.56
C PRO A 168 3.71 -21.85 0.04
N TYR A 169 4.32 -21.47 -1.09
CA TYR A 169 4.07 -20.17 -1.69
C TYR A 169 2.61 -19.98 -2.12
N ASN A 170 2.10 -18.77 -1.89
CA ASN A 170 0.76 -18.41 -2.35
C ASN A 170 0.72 -18.30 -3.88
N GLY A 171 -0.31 -18.87 -4.51
CA GLY A 171 -0.49 -18.80 -5.97
C GLY A 171 -0.47 -17.39 -6.56
N LEU A 172 -0.84 -16.37 -5.77
CA LEU A 172 -0.85 -14.97 -6.17
C LEU A 172 0.53 -14.43 -6.56
N ILE A 173 1.62 -14.99 -6.05
CA ILE A 173 2.96 -14.52 -6.42
C ILE A 173 3.33 -14.88 -7.86
N PHE A 174 2.64 -15.85 -8.46
CA PHE A 174 2.85 -16.27 -9.85
C PHE A 174 1.99 -15.47 -10.83
N VAL A 175 1.11 -14.59 -10.35
CA VAL A 175 0.36 -13.68 -11.22
C VAL A 175 1.36 -12.76 -11.91
N LYS A 176 1.33 -12.74 -13.25
CA LYS A 176 2.23 -11.91 -14.05
C LYS A 176 2.11 -10.45 -13.60
N GLY A 177 3.24 -9.85 -13.23
CA GLY A 177 3.31 -8.48 -12.75
C GLY A 177 3.13 -8.32 -11.24
N PHE A 178 2.93 -9.40 -10.48
CA PHE A 178 3.02 -9.36 -9.02
C PHE A 178 4.34 -8.73 -8.58
N HIS A 179 4.26 -7.76 -7.68
CA HIS A 179 5.42 -7.16 -7.04
C HIS A 179 5.12 -6.99 -5.55
N TYR A 180 6.11 -7.20 -4.69
CA TYR A 180 5.88 -7.24 -3.24
C TYR A 180 5.32 -5.91 -2.69
N THR A 181 5.64 -4.79 -3.32
CA THR A 181 5.12 -3.47 -2.94
C THR A 181 3.62 -3.30 -3.21
N MET A 182 2.98 -4.25 -3.88
CA MET A 182 1.53 -4.31 -4.01
C MET A 182 0.86 -4.72 -2.69
N LEU A 183 1.61 -5.38 -1.79
CA LEU A 183 1.18 -5.63 -0.43
C LEU A 183 1.37 -4.34 0.37
N ARG A 184 0.28 -3.76 0.86
CA ARG A 184 0.31 -2.53 1.64
C ARG A 184 -0.31 -2.80 2.99
N PHE A 185 0.20 -2.11 4.00
CA PHE A 185 -0.49 -2.10 5.29
C PHE A 185 -1.85 -1.45 5.10
N ASP A 186 -2.85 -2.08 5.71
CA ASP A 186 -4.20 -1.55 5.69
C ASP A 186 -4.21 -0.13 6.28
N SER A 187 -4.58 0.83 5.43
CA SER A 187 -4.73 2.23 5.81
C SER A 187 -5.78 2.41 6.90
N MET A 188 -6.79 1.54 6.97
CA MET A 188 -7.76 1.53 8.06
C MET A 188 -7.10 1.20 9.39
N HIS A 189 -6.22 0.20 9.45
CA HIS A 189 -5.54 -0.17 10.70
C HIS A 189 -4.40 0.79 11.08
N THR A 190 -3.71 1.37 10.11
CA THR A 190 -2.61 2.31 10.36
C THR A 190 -3.12 3.72 10.67
N ILE A 191 -4.13 4.21 9.94
CA ILE A 191 -4.65 5.57 10.06
C ILE A 191 -5.87 5.60 10.97
N ASN A 192 -6.96 4.90 10.63
CA ASN A 192 -8.23 5.07 11.35
C ASN A 192 -8.23 4.42 12.75
N LEU A 193 -7.75 3.19 12.85
CA LEU A 193 -7.69 2.43 14.11
C LEU A 193 -6.35 2.60 14.84
N GLY A 194 -5.31 3.00 14.11
CA GLY A 194 -4.00 3.34 14.65
C GLY A 194 -3.98 4.82 15.05
N THR A 195 -3.30 5.65 14.26
CA THR A 195 -2.98 7.04 14.60
C THR A 195 -4.21 7.91 14.91
N GLY A 196 -5.30 7.75 14.17
CA GLY A 196 -6.53 8.53 14.30
C GLY A 196 -7.23 8.31 15.64
N LEU A 197 -7.17 7.09 16.17
CA LEU A 197 -7.70 6.76 17.51
C LEU A 197 -7.03 7.63 18.58
N PHE A 198 -5.70 7.77 18.50
CA PHE A 198 -4.88 8.53 19.45
C PHE A 198 -4.93 10.03 19.20
N ALA A 199 -4.97 10.48 17.95
CA ALA A 199 -5.15 11.88 17.64
C ALA A 199 -6.47 12.40 18.22
N ASN A 200 -7.55 11.63 18.02
CA ASN A 200 -8.85 11.92 18.64
C ASN A 200 -8.74 11.87 20.17
N GLY A 201 -8.20 10.79 20.73
CA GLY A 201 -8.02 10.64 22.18
C GLY A 201 -7.23 11.80 22.81
N GLY A 202 -6.11 12.19 22.21
CA GLY A 202 -5.27 13.31 22.63
C GLY A 202 -6.01 14.65 22.56
N ALA A 203 -6.76 14.91 21.48
CA ALA A 203 -7.60 16.10 21.39
C ALA A 203 -8.66 16.15 22.50
N PHE A 204 -9.36 15.03 22.75
CA PHE A 204 -10.33 14.93 23.85
C PHE A 204 -9.67 15.08 25.22
N PHE A 205 -8.45 14.58 25.40
CA PHE A 205 -7.69 14.75 26.64
C PHE A 205 -7.36 16.22 26.92
N GLN A 206 -7.01 16.99 25.89
CA GLN A 206 -6.78 18.43 26.05
C GLN A 206 -8.07 19.17 26.41
N LEU A 207 -9.19 18.87 25.73
CA LEU A 207 -10.50 19.44 26.08
C LEU A 207 -10.95 19.04 27.50
N PHE A 208 -10.61 17.83 27.92
CA PHE A 208 -10.86 17.35 29.27
C PHE A 208 -10.07 18.15 30.31
N LYS A 209 -8.77 18.40 30.08
CA LYS A 209 -7.95 19.26 30.95
C LYS A 209 -8.48 20.68 31.09
N LEU A 210 -9.19 21.16 30.08
CA LEU A 210 -9.84 22.47 30.08
C LEU A 210 -11.24 22.46 30.70
N ASN A 211 -11.69 21.35 31.30
CA ASN A 211 -13.04 21.16 31.85
C ASN A 211 -14.17 21.50 30.86
N TRP A 212 -13.95 21.25 29.56
CA TRP A 212 -14.92 21.57 28.50
C TRP A 212 -16.20 20.72 28.57
N PHE A 213 -16.10 19.52 29.17
CA PHE A 213 -17.23 18.59 29.26
C PHE A 213 -17.86 18.61 30.66
N PRO A 214 -19.20 18.62 30.75
CA PRO A 214 -19.89 18.61 32.04
C PRO A 214 -19.78 17.23 32.71
N GLY A 215 -19.75 17.22 34.04
CA GLY A 215 -19.79 15.98 34.82
C GLY A 215 -19.15 16.16 36.21
N GLN A 216 -19.71 15.47 37.21
CA GLN A 216 -19.22 15.54 38.59
C GLN A 216 -17.94 14.72 38.82
N ASP A 217 -17.69 13.73 37.98
CA ASP A 217 -16.49 12.91 38.02
C ASP A 217 -15.91 12.73 36.60
N LYS A 218 -14.68 12.21 36.54
CA LYS A 218 -13.97 11.99 35.26
C LYS A 218 -14.75 11.05 34.34
N ALA A 219 -15.37 9.99 34.86
CA ALA A 219 -16.10 9.00 34.06
C ALA A 219 -17.38 9.58 33.45
N ALA A 220 -18.07 10.47 34.15
CA ALA A 220 -19.21 11.22 33.64
C ALA A 220 -18.78 12.18 32.52
N GLN A 221 -17.70 12.94 32.73
CA GLN A 221 -17.12 13.81 31.71
C GLN A 221 -16.70 13.02 30.46
N TRP A 222 -16.15 11.81 30.61
CA TRP A 222 -15.83 10.91 29.49
C TRP A 222 -17.05 10.49 28.68
N ARG A 223 -18.11 10.09 29.36
CA ARG A 223 -19.37 9.72 28.70
C ARG A 223 -19.96 10.91 27.95
N ALA A 224 -19.92 12.11 28.55
CA ALA A 224 -20.37 13.34 27.91
C ALA A 224 -19.53 13.70 26.66
N ALA A 225 -18.20 13.59 26.74
CA ALA A 225 -17.29 13.84 25.63
C ALA A 225 -17.56 12.91 24.44
N PHE A 226 -17.66 11.60 24.69
CA PHE A 226 -17.94 10.62 23.65
C PHE A 226 -19.35 10.78 23.07
N ALA A 227 -20.35 11.10 23.89
CA ALA A 227 -21.70 11.40 23.40
C ALA A 227 -21.70 12.62 22.48
N SER A 228 -20.98 13.69 22.85
CA SER A 228 -20.82 14.89 22.03
C SER A 228 -20.14 14.58 20.69
N PHE A 229 -19.07 13.77 20.71
CA PHE A 229 -18.40 13.29 19.50
C PHE A 229 -19.34 12.50 18.58
N LYS A 230 -20.08 11.51 19.11
CA LYS A 230 -21.03 10.72 18.30
C LYS A 230 -22.17 11.59 17.77
N LYS A 231 -22.63 12.58 18.53
CA LYS A 231 -23.60 13.58 18.07
C LYS A 231 -23.05 14.39 16.90
N PHE A 232 -21.82 14.92 17.01
CA PHE A 232 -21.15 15.65 15.94
C PHE A 232 -21.05 14.81 14.64
N LEU A 233 -20.59 13.56 14.75
CA LEU A 233 -20.49 12.65 13.61
C LEU A 233 -21.85 12.42 12.95
N LYS A 234 -22.90 12.21 13.75
CA LYS A 234 -24.27 12.01 13.25
C LYS A 234 -24.79 13.26 12.53
N THR A 235 -24.61 14.45 13.12
CA THR A 235 -25.05 15.72 12.51
C THR A 235 -24.41 15.95 11.15
N HIS A 236 -23.13 15.60 11.01
CA HIS A 236 -22.38 15.80 9.75
C HIS A 236 -22.40 14.58 8.82
N LYS A 237 -23.19 13.53 9.14
CA LYS A 237 -23.28 12.28 8.38
C LYS A 237 -21.92 11.60 8.14
N ILE A 238 -21.00 11.72 9.10
CA ILE A 238 -19.66 11.12 9.03
C ILE A 238 -19.73 9.70 9.62
N ARG A 239 -19.28 8.70 8.85
CA ARG A 239 -19.12 7.33 9.33
C ARG A 239 -17.79 7.20 10.09
N CYS A 240 -17.84 6.64 11.30
CA CYS A 240 -16.66 6.45 12.14
C CYS A 240 -16.84 5.22 13.04
N SER A 241 -15.85 4.32 13.01
CA SER A 241 -15.78 3.10 13.82
C SER A 241 -15.13 3.29 15.18
N GLN A 242 -14.79 4.54 15.55
CA GLN A 242 -14.15 4.87 16.82
C GLN A 242 -14.94 4.32 18.02
N PRO A 243 -14.34 3.40 18.82
CA PRO A 243 -14.94 2.92 20.04
C PRO A 243 -14.93 4.02 21.11
N GLN A 244 -15.69 3.80 22.19
CA GLN A 244 -15.66 4.70 23.35
C GLN A 244 -14.23 4.87 23.86
N PHE A 245 -13.81 6.11 24.06
CA PHE A 245 -12.47 6.43 24.55
C PHE A 245 -12.25 5.76 25.91
N LYS A 246 -11.13 5.04 26.02
CA LYS A 246 -10.66 4.44 27.26
C LYS A 246 -9.52 5.28 27.81
N ALA A 247 -9.28 5.22 29.13
CA ALA A 247 -8.23 6.02 29.77
C ALA A 247 -6.83 5.83 29.12
N TRP A 248 -6.52 4.62 28.68
CA TRP A 248 -5.26 4.30 27.98
C TRP A 248 -5.16 4.91 26.56
N MET A 249 -6.25 5.35 25.96
CA MET A 249 -6.23 6.00 24.63
C MET A 249 -5.79 7.47 24.68
N LEU A 250 -5.65 8.03 25.88
CA LEU A 250 -5.45 9.46 26.13
C LEU A 250 -4.04 9.80 26.58
N VAL A 251 -3.39 8.81 27.19
CA VAL A 251 -2.00 8.86 27.57
C VAL A 251 -1.32 7.93 26.60
N LEU A 252 -0.58 8.48 25.64
CA LEU A 252 0.45 7.72 24.95
C LEU A 252 1.50 7.38 26.01
N ARG A 253 1.27 6.30 26.77
CA ARG A 253 2.35 5.75 27.59
C ARG A 253 3.32 5.14 26.59
N GLY A 254 4.61 5.47 26.71
CA GLY A 254 5.62 4.86 25.86
C GLY A 254 5.54 3.32 25.90
N GLU A 255 5.17 2.76 27.04
CA GLU A 255 4.96 1.33 27.26
C GLU A 255 3.68 0.75 26.63
N ASP A 256 2.62 1.55 26.41
CA ASP A 256 1.39 1.09 25.74
C ASP A 256 1.61 0.94 24.21
N TYR A 257 2.65 1.56 23.66
CA TYR A 257 3.05 1.42 22.26
C TYR A 257 4.56 1.41 22.08
N CYS A 258 5.06 0.30 21.55
CA CYS A 258 6.44 0.14 21.12
C CYS A 258 6.95 1.24 20.16
N TYR A 259 6.08 2.07 19.56
CA TYR A 259 6.45 3.25 18.75
C TYR A 259 7.01 4.44 19.55
N PHE A 260 6.58 4.61 20.81
CA PHE A 260 6.94 5.75 21.67
C PHE A 260 7.83 5.36 22.85
N ALA A 261 8.04 4.06 23.09
CA ALA A 261 9.09 3.56 23.97
C ALA A 261 10.47 3.62 23.27
N SER A 262 10.96 4.80 22.94
CA SER A 262 12.40 5.03 22.97
C SER A 262 12.73 5.58 24.35
N LYS A 263 13.53 4.83 25.11
CA LYS A 263 14.26 5.39 26.25
C LYS A 263 15.33 6.35 25.75
#